data_AF-A0A2D3RAZ2-F1
#
_entry.id   AF-A0A2D3RAZ2-F1
#
_cell.length_a   1.000
_cell.length_b   1.000
_cell.length_c   1.000
_cell.angle_alpha   90.00
_cell.angle_beta   90.00
_cell.angle_gamma   90.00
#
_symmetry.space_group_name_H-M   'P 1'
#
loop_
_entity.id
_entity.type
_entity.pdbx_description
1 polymer ?
#
loop_
_entity_poly.entity_id
_entity_poly.type
_entity_poly.pdbx_seq_one_letter_code
_entity_poly.pdbx_strand_id
1 'polypeptide(L)'
;MGGLLLLLLYLASDSPGGYRAFSDEWAITITGFKALSIGFLILFLGNLLFIAPYQLWREATTELEVVNASVGSKSEVPPTEINEGSLGAYIRGFPTVRLLNEKIAERMDLPLLKEREIGAFSYAESAVALGVTTLAQLDKLLKDDETLILRAAPYLIPEKGIRPTFCLSVLFTVIGGRMGADEYWERIKSLKHTSSPRGWADNAEHTYKEITAY
;
A
#
# COMPACT_ATOMS: atom_id res chain seq x y z
N MET A 1 -5.62 2.16 -46.46
CA MET A 1 -5.36 0.74 -46.80
C MET A 1 -4.74 0.51 -48.17
N GLY A 2 -4.99 1.33 -49.21
CA GLY A 2 -4.46 1.09 -50.56
C GLY A 2 -2.92 1.14 -50.72
N GLY A 3 -2.21 1.95 -49.92
CA GLY A 3 -0.74 2.09 -50.04
C GLY A 3 0.06 0.86 -49.57
N LEU A 4 -0.44 0.13 -48.56
CA LEU A 4 0.24 -1.06 -48.04
C LEU A 4 0.15 -2.23 -49.04
N LEU A 5 -0.99 -2.34 -49.74
CA LEU A 5 -1.22 -3.36 -50.75
C LEU A 5 -0.29 -3.17 -51.96
N LEU A 6 -0.10 -1.91 -52.40
CA LEU A 6 0.83 -1.57 -53.49
C LEU A 6 2.30 -1.82 -53.10
N LEU A 7 2.68 -1.53 -51.85
CA LEU A 7 4.04 -1.80 -51.36
C LEU A 7 4.34 -3.31 -51.29
N LEU A 8 3.37 -4.12 -50.85
CA LEU A 8 3.51 -5.57 -50.79
C LEU A 8 3.57 -6.22 -52.19
N LEU A 9 2.79 -5.71 -53.15
CA LEU A 9 2.85 -6.15 -54.55
C LEU A 9 4.19 -5.77 -55.21
N TYR A 10 4.71 -4.59 -54.90
CA TYR A 10 6.02 -4.13 -55.36
C TYR A 10 7.16 -5.04 -54.83
N LEU A 11 7.19 -5.33 -53.53
CA LEU A 11 8.19 -6.21 -52.92
C LEU A 11 8.09 -7.67 -53.40
N ALA A 12 6.89 -8.15 -53.73
CA ALA A 12 6.71 -9.48 -54.32
C ALA A 12 7.26 -9.59 -55.75
N SER A 13 7.18 -8.49 -56.53
CA SER A 13 7.67 -8.43 -57.91
C SER A 13 9.19 -8.48 -58.05
N ASP A 14 9.92 -8.03 -57.01
CA ASP A 14 11.40 -7.90 -57.03
C ASP A 14 12.13 -9.14 -56.46
N SER A 15 11.40 -10.21 -56.14
CA SER A 15 12.00 -11.48 -55.70
C SER A 15 12.38 -12.37 -56.90
N PRO A 16 13.42 -13.22 -56.81
CA PRO A 16 13.84 -14.10 -57.93
C PRO A 16 12.74 -15.06 -58.43
N GLY A 17 11.65 -15.25 -57.68
CA GLY A 17 10.46 -16.01 -58.07
C GLY A 17 9.24 -15.15 -58.45
N GLY A 18 9.32 -13.82 -58.33
CA GLY A 18 8.21 -12.87 -58.51
C GLY A 18 7.62 -12.86 -59.91
N TYR A 19 8.43 -13.11 -60.95
CA TYR A 19 7.96 -13.21 -62.33
C TYR A 19 7.11 -14.46 -62.61
N ARG A 20 7.18 -15.51 -61.79
CA ARG A 20 6.29 -16.69 -61.89
C ARG A 20 4.99 -16.54 -61.10
N ALA A 21 4.88 -15.53 -60.22
CA ALA A 21 3.67 -15.28 -59.45
C ALA A 21 2.51 -14.71 -60.29
N PHE A 22 2.79 -14.32 -61.55
CA PHE A 22 1.83 -13.71 -62.48
C PHE A 22 1.68 -14.48 -63.80
N SER A 23 2.18 -15.72 -63.89
CA SER A 23 2.17 -16.49 -65.15
C SER A 23 0.85 -17.24 -65.41
N ASP A 24 0.02 -17.47 -64.38
CA ASP A 24 -1.36 -17.96 -64.53
C ASP A 24 -2.28 -17.33 -63.47
N GLU A 25 -3.59 -17.31 -63.74
CA GLU A 25 -4.61 -16.68 -62.88
C GLU A 25 -4.67 -17.30 -61.46
N TRP A 26 -4.27 -18.57 -61.32
CA TRP A 26 -4.23 -19.28 -60.05
C TRP A 26 -3.07 -18.75 -59.19
N ALA A 27 -1.88 -18.59 -59.76
CA ALA A 27 -0.69 -18.07 -59.08
C ALA A 27 -0.92 -16.63 -58.57
N ILE A 28 -1.65 -15.80 -59.32
CA ILE A 28 -2.07 -14.46 -58.90
C ILE A 28 -2.99 -14.53 -57.68
N THR A 29 -3.96 -15.45 -57.71
CA THR A 29 -4.92 -15.67 -56.63
C THR A 29 -4.24 -16.13 -55.33
N ILE A 30 -3.28 -17.05 -55.41
CA ILE A 30 -2.48 -17.51 -54.25
C ILE A 30 -1.68 -16.36 -53.66
N THR A 31 -1.02 -15.59 -54.52
CA THR A 31 -0.15 -14.49 -54.10
C THR A 31 -0.97 -13.39 -53.42
N GLY A 32 -2.15 -13.08 -53.95
CA GLY A 32 -3.12 -12.18 -53.31
C GLY A 32 -3.58 -12.68 -51.95
N PHE A 33 -3.93 -13.97 -51.83
CA PHE A 33 -4.39 -14.54 -50.56
C PHE A 33 -3.29 -14.57 -49.49
N LYS A 34 -2.03 -14.86 -49.87
CA LYS A 34 -0.87 -14.80 -48.98
C LYS A 34 -0.61 -13.37 -48.48
N ALA A 35 -0.65 -12.38 -49.38
CA ALA A 35 -0.45 -10.98 -49.01
C ALA A 35 -1.54 -10.49 -48.05
N LEU A 36 -2.80 -10.86 -48.28
CA LEU A 36 -3.92 -10.56 -47.39
C LEU A 36 -3.75 -11.21 -46.01
N SER A 37 -3.34 -12.48 -45.98
CA SER A 37 -3.14 -13.24 -44.75
C SER A 37 -1.99 -12.65 -43.90
N ILE A 38 -0.89 -12.24 -44.54
CA ILE A 38 0.24 -11.56 -43.87
C ILE A 38 -0.20 -10.19 -43.35
N GLY A 39 -0.93 -9.41 -44.16
CA GLY A 39 -1.47 -8.11 -43.74
C GLY A 39 -2.41 -8.25 -42.54
N PHE A 40 -3.30 -9.26 -42.55
CA PHE A 40 -4.17 -9.57 -41.43
C PHE A 40 -3.37 -9.96 -40.18
N LEU A 41 -2.36 -10.83 -40.32
CA LEU A 41 -1.52 -11.26 -39.20
C LEU A 41 -0.77 -10.08 -38.55
N ILE A 42 -0.22 -9.16 -39.35
CA ILE A 42 0.47 -7.97 -38.84
C ILE A 42 -0.50 -7.04 -38.10
N LEU A 43 -1.69 -6.80 -38.66
CA LEU A 43 -2.71 -5.99 -38.00
C LEU A 43 -3.21 -6.64 -36.71
N PHE A 44 -3.42 -7.96 -36.73
CA PHE A 44 -3.87 -8.72 -35.57
C PHE A 44 -2.81 -8.72 -34.45
N LEU A 45 -1.55 -9.01 -34.76
CA LEU A 45 -0.45 -8.98 -33.79
C LEU A 45 -0.19 -7.56 -33.28
N GLY A 46 -0.28 -6.55 -34.15
CA GLY A 46 -0.18 -5.15 -33.74
C GLY A 46 -1.26 -4.76 -32.73
N ASN A 47 -2.50 -5.20 -32.97
CA ASN A 47 -3.61 -4.96 -32.06
C ASN A 47 -3.41 -5.72 -30.73
N LEU A 48 -3.06 -7.01 -30.79
CA LEU A 48 -2.87 -7.85 -29.62
C LEU A 48 -1.69 -7.40 -28.74
N LEU A 49 -0.56 -7.00 -29.35
CA LEU A 49 0.67 -6.70 -28.61
C LEU A 49 0.77 -5.24 -28.17
N PHE A 50 0.11 -4.31 -28.87
CA PHE A 50 0.28 -2.88 -28.59
C PHE A 50 -1.04 -2.19 -28.23
N ILE A 51 -2.11 -2.40 -29.00
CA ILE A 51 -3.35 -1.63 -28.81
C ILE A 51 -4.15 -2.14 -27.61
N ALA A 52 -4.44 -3.45 -27.54
CA ALA A 52 -5.22 -4.01 -26.45
C ALA A 52 -4.53 -3.86 -25.07
N PRO A 53 -3.21 -4.09 -24.93
CA PRO A 53 -2.51 -3.85 -23.66
C PRO A 53 -2.49 -2.36 -23.30
N TYR A 54 -2.35 -1.46 -24.27
CA TYR A 54 -2.40 -0.02 -24.02
C TYR A 54 -3.79 0.46 -23.61
N GLN A 55 -4.86 -0.09 -24.19
CA GLN A 55 -6.24 0.19 -23.79
C GLN A 55 -6.50 -0.30 -22.36
N LEU A 56 -6.09 -1.53 -22.04
CA LEU A 56 -6.17 -2.08 -20.67
C LEU A 56 -5.36 -1.24 -19.68
N TRP A 57 -4.14 -0.82 -20.05
CA TRP A 57 -3.32 0.05 -19.21
C TRP A 57 -3.99 1.41 -19.01
N ARG A 58 -4.52 2.03 -20.07
CA ARG A 58 -5.23 3.31 -19.99
C ARG A 58 -6.46 3.19 -19.08
N GLU A 59 -7.30 2.18 -19.29
CA GLU A 59 -8.49 1.94 -18.47
C GLU A 59 -8.13 1.72 -17.00
N ALA A 60 -7.10 0.92 -16.71
CA ALA A 60 -6.59 0.74 -15.35
C ALA A 60 -6.09 2.05 -14.73
N THR A 61 -5.41 2.91 -15.49
CA THR A 61 -4.97 4.22 -15.00
C THR A 61 -6.11 5.20 -14.80
N THR A 62 -7.15 5.16 -15.64
CA THR A 62 -8.35 5.98 -15.47
C THR A 62 -9.17 5.53 -14.27
N GLU A 63 -9.29 4.22 -14.00
CA GLU A 63 -9.89 3.73 -12.76
C GLU A 63 -9.08 4.17 -11.53
N LEU A 64 -7.75 4.13 -11.60
CA LEU A 64 -6.89 4.64 -10.53
C LEU A 64 -7.03 6.16 -10.34
N GLU A 65 -7.21 6.92 -11.41
CA GLU A 65 -7.42 8.37 -11.36
C GLU A 65 -8.82 8.74 -10.85
N VAL A 66 -9.85 7.98 -11.20
CA VAL A 66 -11.21 8.14 -10.64
C VAL A 66 -11.25 7.72 -9.17
N VAL A 67 -10.54 6.66 -8.79
CA VAL A 67 -10.34 6.30 -7.38
C VAL A 67 -9.61 7.43 -6.66
N ASN A 68 -8.51 7.96 -7.21
CA ASN A 68 -7.77 9.08 -6.61
C ASN A 68 -8.56 10.40 -6.60
N ALA A 69 -9.42 10.66 -7.59
CA ALA A 69 -10.29 11.84 -7.64
C ALA A 69 -11.50 11.70 -6.69
N SER A 70 -12.00 10.48 -6.46
CA SER A 70 -13.00 10.19 -5.44
C SER A 70 -12.43 10.24 -4.02
N VAL A 71 -11.14 9.96 -3.85
CA VAL A 71 -10.36 10.19 -2.62
C VAL A 71 -9.97 11.67 -2.46
N GLY A 72 -9.90 12.42 -3.57
CA GLY A 72 -9.58 13.86 -3.62
C GLY A 72 -10.78 14.80 -3.45
N SER A 73 -12.01 14.29 -3.48
CA SER A 73 -13.18 15.02 -2.99
C SER A 73 -13.04 15.14 -1.48
N LYS A 74 -12.83 16.36 -0.99
CA LYS A 74 -13.06 16.75 0.41
C LYS A 74 -14.54 16.49 0.75
N SER A 75 -14.89 15.23 0.92
CA SER A 75 -15.95 14.86 1.83
C SER A 75 -15.40 15.21 3.20
N GLU A 76 -15.93 16.25 3.83
CA GLU A 76 -15.87 16.41 5.28
C GLU A 76 -16.64 15.24 5.90
N VAL A 77 -16.14 14.01 5.73
CA VAL A 77 -16.49 12.92 6.62
C VAL A 77 -16.01 13.42 7.98
N PRO A 78 -16.91 13.61 8.95
CA PRO A 78 -16.50 14.04 10.27
C PRO A 78 -15.41 13.07 10.74
N PRO A 79 -14.30 13.60 11.30
CA PRO A 79 -13.17 12.77 11.63
C PRO A 79 -13.64 11.65 12.55
N THR A 80 -13.43 10.40 12.14
CA THR A 80 -13.94 9.25 12.89
C THR A 80 -13.32 9.23 14.26
N GLU A 81 -14.14 9.42 15.29
CA GLU A 81 -13.71 9.43 16.68
C GLU A 81 -13.15 8.07 17.10
N ILE A 82 -12.16 8.08 17.98
CA ILE A 82 -11.58 6.86 18.54
C ILE A 82 -12.51 6.32 19.63
N ASN A 83 -12.99 5.11 19.39
CA ASN A 83 -13.60 4.23 20.37
C ASN A 83 -13.15 2.79 20.06
N GLU A 84 -13.52 1.84 20.91
CA GLU A 84 -13.13 0.44 20.72
C GLU A 84 -13.52 -0.11 19.34
N GLY A 85 -14.73 0.19 18.88
CA GLY A 85 -15.25 -0.28 17.60
C GLY A 85 -14.52 0.32 16.40
N SER A 86 -14.34 1.64 16.38
CA SER A 86 -13.65 2.34 15.29
C SER A 86 -12.17 1.99 15.24
N LEU A 87 -11.51 1.90 16.39
CA LEU A 87 -10.10 1.49 16.46
C LEU A 87 -9.90 0.02 16.08
N GLY A 88 -10.79 -0.88 16.53
CA GLY A 88 -10.75 -2.28 16.15
C GLY A 88 -11.01 -2.51 14.66
N ALA A 89 -11.85 -1.68 14.03
CA ALA A 89 -12.02 -1.67 12.57
C ALA A 89 -10.77 -1.12 11.87
N TYR A 90 -10.18 -0.04 12.40
CA TYR A 90 -8.96 0.57 11.87
C TYR A 90 -7.78 -0.42 11.86
N ILE A 91 -7.50 -1.08 12.98
CA ILE A 91 -6.41 -2.06 13.11
C ILE A 91 -6.55 -3.22 12.11
N ARG A 92 -7.78 -3.66 11.81
CA ARG A 92 -8.05 -4.75 10.87
C ARG A 92 -8.02 -4.31 9.41
N GLY A 93 -8.49 -3.11 9.12
CA GLY A 93 -8.75 -2.64 7.75
C GLY A 93 -7.65 -1.77 7.16
N PHE A 94 -6.83 -1.10 7.97
CA PHE A 94 -5.92 -0.08 7.47
C PHE A 94 -4.50 -0.61 7.24
N PRO A 95 -3.91 -0.35 6.06
CA PRO A 95 -2.55 -0.80 5.74
C PRO A 95 -1.48 -0.27 6.69
N THR A 96 -1.61 0.95 7.20
CA THR A 96 -0.57 1.61 8.03
C THR A 96 -0.15 0.76 9.23
N VAL A 97 -1.12 0.27 10.01
CA VAL A 97 -0.87 -0.56 11.20
C VAL A 97 -0.22 -1.90 10.82
N ARG A 98 -0.73 -2.53 9.76
CA ARG A 98 -0.19 -3.81 9.28
C ARG A 98 1.26 -3.68 8.80
N LEU A 99 1.52 -2.72 7.91
CA LEU A 99 2.84 -2.47 7.34
C LEU A 99 3.85 -2.10 8.42
N LEU A 100 3.44 -1.31 9.42
CA LEU A 100 4.33 -0.92 10.50
C LEU A 100 4.70 -2.11 11.41
N ASN A 101 3.73 -2.97 11.74
CA ASN A 101 4.03 -4.19 12.49
C ASN A 101 4.90 -5.16 11.67
N GLU A 102 4.72 -5.27 10.35
CA GLU A 102 5.58 -6.04 9.45
C GLU A 102 7.04 -5.52 9.51
N LYS A 103 7.24 -4.21 9.40
CA LYS A 103 8.58 -3.58 9.53
C LYS A 103 9.21 -3.82 10.90
N ILE A 104 8.42 -3.75 11.98
CA ILE A 104 8.90 -4.05 13.33
C ILE A 104 9.31 -5.52 13.45
N ALA A 105 8.47 -6.44 12.96
CA ALA A 105 8.72 -7.88 12.96
C ALA A 105 10.01 -8.23 12.22
N GLU A 106 10.19 -7.67 11.02
CA GLU A 106 11.41 -7.82 10.23
C GLU A 106 12.65 -7.30 10.97
N ARG A 107 12.57 -6.10 11.54
CA ARG A 107 13.69 -5.47 12.26
C ARG A 107 14.11 -6.26 13.50
N MET A 108 13.16 -6.91 14.16
CA MET A 108 13.39 -7.64 15.42
C MET A 108 13.64 -9.13 15.22
N ASP A 109 13.56 -9.65 14.00
CA ASP A 109 13.58 -11.07 13.68
C ASP A 109 12.53 -11.87 14.48
N LEU A 110 11.30 -11.33 14.52
CA LEU A 110 10.18 -11.91 15.26
C LEU A 110 8.99 -12.22 14.35
N PRO A 111 8.23 -13.30 14.62
CA PRO A 111 7.05 -13.62 13.82
C PRO A 111 5.88 -12.66 14.11
N LEU A 112 5.05 -12.44 13.10
CA LEU A 112 3.73 -11.81 13.28
C LEU A 112 2.74 -12.80 13.90
N LEU A 113 2.07 -12.37 14.96
CA LEU A 113 1.06 -13.18 15.64
C LEU A 113 -0.31 -13.02 14.98
N LYS A 114 -1.02 -14.14 14.81
CA LYS A 114 -2.37 -14.21 14.22
C LYS A 114 -3.51 -13.96 15.23
N GLU A 115 -3.20 -13.50 16.44
CA GLU A 115 -4.14 -13.46 17.56
C GLU A 115 -5.42 -12.67 17.23
N ARG A 116 -6.56 -13.23 17.66
CA ARG A 116 -7.91 -12.70 17.41
C ARG A 116 -8.36 -11.64 18.42
N GLU A 117 -7.71 -11.57 19.58
CA GLU A 117 -8.02 -10.58 20.60
C GLU A 117 -7.21 -9.30 20.33
N ILE A 118 -7.88 -8.37 19.65
CA ILE A 118 -7.40 -7.01 19.54
C ILE A 118 -7.77 -6.35 20.86
N GLY A 119 -6.79 -6.00 21.69
CA GLY A 119 -6.99 -5.18 22.90
C GLY A 119 -7.41 -3.74 22.56
N ALA A 120 -8.34 -3.55 21.63
CA ALA A 120 -8.72 -2.26 21.07
C ALA A 120 -9.26 -1.33 22.16
N PHE A 121 -9.93 -1.87 23.19
CA PHE A 121 -10.46 -1.07 24.30
C PHE A 121 -9.35 -0.29 25.03
N SER A 122 -8.29 -0.97 25.47
CA SER A 122 -7.20 -0.32 26.22
C SER A 122 -6.44 0.71 25.38
N TYR A 123 -6.29 0.46 24.07
CA TYR A 123 -5.64 1.40 23.17
C TYR A 123 -6.53 2.60 22.83
N ALA A 124 -7.85 2.44 22.78
CA ALA A 124 -8.78 3.54 22.57
C ALA A 124 -8.76 4.51 23.76
N GLU A 125 -8.81 4.00 24.98
CA GLU A 125 -8.68 4.82 26.20
C GLU A 125 -7.32 5.54 26.26
N SER A 126 -6.24 4.82 25.95
CA SER A 126 -4.88 5.38 25.91
C SER A 126 -4.76 6.49 24.87
N ALA A 127 -5.30 6.30 23.67
CA ALA A 127 -5.30 7.31 22.62
C ALA A 127 -5.96 8.61 23.10
N VAL A 128 -7.19 8.50 23.65
CA VAL A 128 -7.95 9.66 24.13
C VAL A 128 -7.25 10.36 25.29
N ALA A 129 -6.70 9.62 26.26
CA ALA A 129 -5.94 10.20 27.37
C ALA A 129 -4.71 10.99 26.88
N LEU A 130 -4.08 10.54 25.79
CA LEU A 130 -2.94 11.20 25.17
C LEU A 130 -3.33 12.29 24.16
N GLY A 131 -4.61 12.64 24.09
CA GLY A 131 -5.11 13.71 23.20
C GLY A 131 -5.25 13.30 21.74
N VAL A 132 -5.17 12.01 21.42
CA VAL A 132 -5.46 11.45 20.10
C VAL A 132 -6.93 11.04 20.08
N THR A 133 -7.78 11.89 19.48
CA THR A 133 -9.24 11.72 19.56
C THR A 133 -9.85 11.15 18.28
N THR A 134 -9.09 11.13 17.17
CA THR A 134 -9.60 10.72 15.85
C THR A 134 -8.68 9.73 15.15
N LEU A 135 -9.23 8.84 14.33
CA LEU A 135 -8.45 7.88 13.54
C LEU A 135 -7.50 8.57 12.56
N ALA A 136 -7.88 9.73 12.02
CA ALA A 136 -7.03 10.52 11.13
C ALA A 136 -5.78 11.06 11.86
N GLN A 137 -5.95 11.54 13.10
CA GLN A 137 -4.81 11.95 13.93
C GLN A 137 -3.89 10.77 14.25
N LEU A 138 -4.48 9.61 14.60
CA LEU A 138 -3.71 8.40 14.88
C LEU A 138 -2.92 7.94 13.65
N ASP A 139 -3.55 7.87 12.48
CA ASP A 139 -2.91 7.46 11.24
C ASP A 139 -1.78 8.42 10.83
N LYS A 140 -2.00 9.74 11.02
CA LYS A 140 -0.98 10.74 10.81
C LYS A 140 0.21 10.53 11.76
N LEU A 141 -0.04 10.32 13.05
CA LEU A 141 1.03 10.06 14.04
C LEU A 141 1.81 8.80 13.71
N LEU A 142 1.16 7.72 13.30
CA LEU A 142 1.84 6.49 12.90
C LEU A 142 2.79 6.69 11.71
N LYS A 143 2.43 7.59 10.78
CA LYS A 143 3.26 7.94 9.62
C LYS A 143 4.38 8.90 10.00
N ASP A 144 4.06 9.98 10.69
CA ASP A 144 5.01 11.03 11.06
C ASP A 144 6.08 10.49 12.03
N ASP A 145 5.68 9.63 12.97
CA ASP A 145 6.58 9.04 13.98
C ASP A 145 7.11 7.65 13.58
N GLU A 146 6.95 7.20 12.32
CA GLU A 146 7.36 5.85 11.87
C GLU A 146 8.81 5.52 12.30
N THR A 147 9.74 6.44 12.06
CA THR A 147 11.16 6.24 12.38
C THR A 147 11.39 6.08 13.88
N LEU A 148 10.72 6.88 14.70
CA LEU A 148 10.81 6.79 16.16
C LEU A 148 10.20 5.48 16.66
N ILE A 149 9.08 5.05 16.08
CA ILE A 149 8.44 3.77 16.41
C ILE A 149 9.38 2.60 16.12
N LEU A 150 10.02 2.57 14.94
CA LEU A 150 10.96 1.51 14.58
C LEU A 150 12.20 1.48 15.50
N ARG A 151 12.66 2.65 15.96
CA ARG A 151 13.78 2.76 16.92
C ARG A 151 13.38 2.36 18.33
N ALA A 152 12.14 2.64 18.74
CA ALA A 152 11.63 2.35 20.08
C ALA A 152 11.22 0.89 20.26
N ALA A 153 10.77 0.22 19.20
CA ALA A 153 10.25 -1.14 19.27
C ALA A 153 11.15 -2.16 20.02
N PRO A 154 12.48 -2.18 19.83
CA PRO A 154 13.37 -3.08 20.57
C PRO A 154 13.36 -2.92 22.09
N TYR A 155 12.98 -1.75 22.62
CA TYR A 155 12.93 -1.48 24.06
C TYR A 155 11.69 -2.06 24.76
N LEU A 156 10.67 -2.47 23.99
CA LEU A 156 9.42 -3.03 24.52
C LEU A 156 9.36 -4.58 24.44
N ILE A 157 10.45 -5.22 24.00
CA ILE A 157 10.69 -6.68 23.83
C ILE A 157 9.41 -7.54 23.95
N PRO A 158 8.71 -7.82 22.85
CA PRO A 158 7.56 -8.71 22.89
C PRO A 158 8.05 -10.17 23.01
N GLU A 159 7.60 -10.87 24.06
CA GLU A 159 8.10 -12.21 24.42
C GLU A 159 7.87 -13.30 23.36
N LYS A 160 6.84 -13.16 22.53
CA LYS A 160 6.35 -14.27 21.67
C LYS A 160 6.19 -13.91 20.19
N GLY A 161 6.37 -12.64 19.82
CA GLY A 161 6.12 -12.14 18.47
C GLY A 161 5.33 -10.83 18.44
N ILE A 162 5.20 -10.26 17.25
CA ILE A 162 4.56 -8.95 17.05
C ILE A 162 3.05 -9.12 16.88
N ARG A 163 2.28 -8.57 17.83
CA ARG A 163 0.81 -8.53 17.77
C ARG A 163 0.34 -7.45 16.79
N PRO A 164 -0.88 -7.56 16.23
CA PRO A 164 -1.46 -6.54 15.35
C PRO A 164 -1.57 -5.14 15.96
N THR A 165 -1.50 -5.02 17.28
CA THR A 165 -1.57 -3.74 18.00
C THR A 165 -0.22 -3.25 18.52
N PHE A 166 0.87 -3.98 18.27
CA PHE A 166 2.16 -3.70 18.91
C PHE A 166 2.68 -2.30 18.54
N CYS A 167 2.57 -1.89 17.28
CA CYS A 167 2.95 -0.55 16.86
C CYS A 167 2.20 0.57 17.61
N LEU A 168 0.96 0.34 18.08
CA LEU A 168 0.22 1.32 18.89
C LEU A 168 0.81 1.44 20.30
N SER A 169 1.22 0.32 20.90
CA SER A 169 1.93 0.32 22.18
C SER A 169 3.23 1.10 22.10
N VAL A 170 3.97 0.90 21.02
CA VAL A 170 5.23 1.61 20.78
C VAL A 170 4.96 3.10 20.52
N LEU A 171 3.98 3.44 19.70
CA LEU A 171 3.59 4.84 19.46
C LEU A 171 3.22 5.55 20.77
N PHE A 172 2.40 4.95 21.63
CA PHE A 172 2.02 5.57 22.90
C PHE A 172 3.19 5.70 23.87
N THR A 173 4.19 4.84 23.76
CA THR A 173 5.46 4.99 24.49
C THR A 173 6.27 6.18 23.95
N VAL A 174 6.33 6.36 22.62
CA VAL A 174 6.97 7.53 22.00
C VAL A 174 6.27 8.83 22.41
N ILE A 175 4.94 8.88 22.36
CA ILE A 175 4.16 10.04 22.80
C ILE A 175 4.39 10.32 24.29
N GLY A 176 4.29 9.30 25.13
CA GLY A 176 4.51 9.43 26.58
C GLY A 176 5.91 9.93 26.91
N GLY A 177 6.94 9.40 26.25
CA GLY A 177 8.32 9.84 26.45
C GLY A 177 8.59 11.28 25.98
N ARG A 178 7.91 11.73 24.90
CA ARG A 178 7.96 13.12 24.44
C ARG A 178 7.39 14.11 25.45
N MET A 179 6.35 13.69 26.20
CA MET A 179 5.70 14.51 27.23
C MET A 179 6.49 14.53 28.55
N GLY A 180 7.34 13.54 28.78
CA GLY A 180 8.02 13.31 30.05
C GLY A 180 7.19 12.45 31.00
N ALA A 181 7.87 11.76 31.93
CA ALA A 181 7.23 10.74 32.76
C ALA A 181 6.15 11.30 33.69
N ASP A 182 6.29 12.54 34.17
CA ASP A 182 5.31 13.19 35.03
C ASP A 182 3.98 13.44 34.32
N GLU A 183 4.01 14.15 33.19
CA GLU A 183 2.79 14.44 32.45
C GLU A 183 2.15 13.15 31.93
N TYR A 184 2.96 12.23 31.39
CA TYR A 184 2.44 10.96 30.87
C TYR A 184 1.76 10.14 31.97
N TRP A 185 2.37 10.03 33.16
CA TRP A 185 1.76 9.35 34.31
C TRP A 185 0.44 9.99 34.72
N GLU A 186 0.38 11.32 34.83
CA GLU A 186 -0.84 12.04 35.20
C GLU A 186 -1.99 11.76 34.23
N ARG A 187 -1.70 11.59 32.93
CA ARG A 187 -2.72 11.28 31.91
C ARG A 187 -3.24 9.85 32.00
N ILE A 188 -2.37 8.87 32.25
CA ILE A 188 -2.74 7.45 32.16
C ILE A 188 -3.15 6.81 33.50
N LYS A 189 -2.80 7.43 34.64
CA LYS A 189 -3.11 6.87 35.97
C LYS A 189 -4.62 6.77 36.28
N SER A 190 -5.45 7.49 35.51
CA SER A 190 -6.90 7.50 35.64
C SER A 190 -7.60 6.43 34.80
N LEU A 191 -6.87 5.75 33.91
CA LEU A 191 -7.42 4.72 33.04
C LEU A 191 -7.77 3.47 33.86
N LYS A 192 -8.96 2.91 33.63
CA LYS A 192 -9.48 1.80 34.46
C LYS A 192 -8.65 0.51 34.34
N HIS A 193 -7.84 0.40 33.29
CA HIS A 193 -7.03 -0.78 32.99
C HIS A 193 -5.54 -0.61 33.26
N THR A 194 -5.08 0.56 33.73
CA THR A 194 -3.70 0.72 34.18
C THR A 194 -3.55 0.15 35.60
N SER A 195 -3.31 -1.16 35.68
CA SER A 195 -2.63 -1.75 36.85
C SER A 195 -1.14 -1.37 36.91
N SER A 196 -0.68 -0.52 35.99
CA SER A 196 0.73 -0.32 35.70
C SER A 196 1.37 0.69 36.65
N PRO A 197 2.54 0.36 37.21
CA PRO A 197 3.29 1.25 38.06
C PRO A 197 3.85 2.43 37.25
N ARG A 198 4.13 3.53 37.96
CA ARG A 198 4.87 4.71 37.48
C ARG A 198 6.07 4.38 36.59
N GLY A 199 6.72 3.23 36.81
CA GLY A 199 7.85 2.74 36.01
C GLY A 199 7.57 2.61 34.50
N TRP A 200 6.32 2.48 34.04
CA TRP A 200 6.01 2.54 32.61
C TRP A 200 6.25 3.93 32.02
N ALA A 201 5.90 4.98 32.77
CA ALA A 201 6.11 6.35 32.33
C ALA A 201 7.60 6.72 32.34
N ASP A 202 8.33 6.27 33.37
CA ASP A 202 9.78 6.45 33.46
C ASP A 202 10.49 5.70 32.32
N ASN A 203 10.05 4.47 31.99
CA ASN A 203 10.58 3.70 30.87
C ASN A 203 10.27 4.36 29.51
N ALA A 204 9.11 4.98 29.36
CA ALA A 204 8.75 5.71 28.14
C ALA A 204 9.67 6.92 27.93
N GLU A 205 9.90 7.71 28.98
CA GLU A 205 10.83 8.85 28.93
C GLU A 205 12.26 8.40 28.65
N HIS A 206 12.73 7.35 29.34
CA HIS A 206 14.05 6.78 29.10
C HIS A 206 14.21 6.30 27.64
N THR A 207 13.26 5.51 27.14
CA THR A 207 13.25 5.02 25.75
C THR A 207 13.28 6.18 24.76
N TYR A 208 12.49 7.23 24.99
CA TYR A 208 12.46 8.39 24.11
C TYR A 208 13.78 9.15 24.08
N LYS A 209 14.46 9.31 25.22
CA LYS A 209 15.80 9.91 25.28
C LYS A 209 16.82 9.09 24.50
N GLU A 210 16.81 7.77 24.65
CA GLU A 210 17.73 6.88 23.93
C GLU A 210 17.53 6.94 22.41
N ILE A 211 16.29 6.92 21.92
CA ILE A 211 16.02 6.90 20.47
C ILE A 211 16.22 8.26 19.77
N THR A 212 16.27 9.36 20.53
CA THR A 212 16.45 10.73 20.02
C THR A 212 17.89 11.24 20.13
N ALA A 213 18.76 10.54 20.86
CA ALA A 213 20.18 10.87 20.96
C ALA A 213 20.99 10.56 19.67
N TYR A 214 20.39 9.84 18.72
CA TYR A 214 20.98 9.38 17.45
C TYR A 214 20.10 9.77 16.25
#